data_AF-A0A7W7WCJ5-F1
#
_entry.id   AF-A0A7W7WCJ5-F1
#
_cell.length_a   1.000
_cell.length_b   1.000
_cell.length_c   1.000
_cell.angle_alpha   90.00
_cell.angle_beta   90.00
_cell.angle_gamma   90.00
#
_symmetry.space_group_name_H-M   'P 1'
#
loop_
_entity.id
_entity.type
_entity.pdbx_description
1 polymer ?
#
loop_
_entity_poly.entity_id
_entity_poly.type
_entity_poly.pdbx_seq_one_letter_code
_entity_poly.pdbx_strand_id
1 'polypeptide(L)'
;MTVLDTRALNRATLARQLLLDRVDLPVRDAVAHLCGLQAQEPQEPFVGLWSRLRAFDPAVLSDLLVRRGVVRTHLMRRTVHLLTAEDTLAWRARHDTMLRQRVLGTYRRELAGVDLDELAAAGREMMADNEPRSMAELARTLADH
;
A
#
# COMPACT_ATOMS: atom_id res chain seq x y z
N MET A 1 1.03 -17.97 32.48
CA MET A 1 0.54 -17.32 31.25
C MET A 1 -0.93 -17.01 31.45
N THR A 2 -1.33 -15.73 31.43
CA THR A 2 -2.74 -15.36 31.57
C THR A 2 -3.46 -15.64 30.25
N VAL A 3 -4.50 -16.49 30.27
CA VAL A 3 -5.35 -16.73 29.10
C VAL A 3 -6.29 -15.53 28.95
N LEU A 4 -6.28 -14.88 27.78
CA LEU A 4 -7.18 -13.76 27.48
C LEU A 4 -8.54 -14.31 27.05
N ASP A 5 -9.62 -13.81 27.66
CA ASP A 5 -10.97 -14.06 27.16
C ASP A 5 -11.26 -13.24 25.88
N THR A 6 -12.40 -13.51 25.23
CA THR A 6 -12.80 -12.83 23.99
C THR A 6 -12.91 -11.32 24.16
N ARG A 7 -13.39 -10.84 25.31
CA ARG A 7 -13.56 -9.40 25.57
C ARG A 7 -12.19 -8.73 25.73
N ALA A 8 -11.27 -9.35 26.46
CA ALA A 8 -9.91 -8.92 26.64
C ALA A 8 -9.16 -8.87 25.30
N LEU A 9 -9.29 -9.92 24.46
CA LEU A 9 -8.72 -9.94 23.12
C LEU A 9 -9.28 -8.80 22.26
N ASN A 10 -10.60 -8.59 22.27
CA ASN A 10 -11.24 -7.52 21.52
C ASN A 10 -10.73 -6.13 21.95
N ARG A 11 -10.68 -5.84 23.25
CA ARG A 11 -10.16 -4.56 23.76
C ARG A 11 -8.68 -4.39 23.42
N ALA A 12 -7.88 -5.44 23.55
CA ALA A 12 -6.47 -5.41 23.17
C ALA A 12 -6.28 -5.14 21.66
N THR A 13 -7.14 -5.70 20.80
CA THR A 13 -7.14 -5.42 19.36
C THR A 13 -7.50 -3.96 19.08
N LEU A 14 -8.57 -3.44 19.67
CA LEU A 14 -8.98 -2.04 19.47
C LEU A 14 -7.93 -1.05 20.00
N ALA A 15 -7.27 -1.36 21.11
CA ALA A 15 -6.18 -0.57 21.65
C ALA A 15 -5.01 -0.48 20.64
N ARG A 16 -4.57 -1.62 20.08
CA ARG A 16 -3.53 -1.67 19.05
C ARG A 16 -3.97 -1.07 17.71
N GLN A 17 -5.27 -0.94 17.46
CA GLN A 17 -5.78 -0.24 16.29
C GLN A 17 -6.00 1.25 16.52
N LEU A 18 -5.64 1.77 17.70
CA LEU A 18 -5.81 3.17 18.10
C LEU A 18 -7.29 3.61 18.06
N LEU A 19 -8.19 2.69 18.41
CA LEU A 19 -9.66 2.88 18.34
C LEU A 19 -10.34 3.00 19.71
N LEU A 20 -9.61 2.78 20.81
CA LEU A 20 -10.16 3.05 22.15
C LEU A 20 -10.05 4.52 22.51
N ASP A 21 -8.93 5.15 22.14
CA ASP A 21 -8.65 6.56 22.39
C ASP A 21 -7.87 7.12 21.20
N ARG A 22 -8.09 8.41 20.90
CA ARG A 22 -7.25 9.15 19.95
C ARG A 22 -5.89 9.43 20.59
N VAL A 23 -4.82 9.21 19.83
CA VAL A 23 -3.43 9.29 20.34
C VAL A 23 -2.65 10.44 19.71
N ASP A 24 -1.59 10.88 20.40
CA ASP A 24 -0.59 11.80 19.86
C ASP A 24 0.52 10.99 19.20
N LEU A 25 0.30 10.60 17.94
CA LEU A 25 1.32 9.98 17.10
C LEU A 25 1.48 10.75 15.79
N PRO A 26 2.70 10.88 15.25
CA PRO A 26 2.90 11.35 13.89
C PRO A 26 2.16 10.47 12.88
N VAL A 27 1.66 11.07 11.79
CA VAL A 27 0.87 10.37 10.77
C VAL A 27 1.61 9.15 10.21
N ARG A 28 2.89 9.30 9.85
CA ARG A 28 3.72 8.22 9.31
C ARG A 28 3.85 7.05 10.30
N ASP A 29 4.05 7.35 11.57
CA ASP A 29 4.23 6.34 12.61
C ASP A 29 2.92 5.60 12.88
N ALA A 30 1.79 6.29 12.80
CA ALA A 30 0.47 5.66 12.87
C ALA A 30 0.23 4.70 11.69
N VAL A 31 0.60 5.10 10.47
CA VAL A 31 0.51 4.23 9.28
C VAL A 31 1.36 2.96 9.48
N ALA A 32 2.60 3.10 9.95
CA ALA A 32 3.48 1.96 10.23
C ALA A 32 2.90 1.05 11.35
N HIS A 33 2.43 1.65 12.45
CA HIS A 33 1.85 0.95 13.59
C HIS A 33 0.63 0.09 13.19
N LEU A 34 -0.22 0.64 12.32
CA LEU A 34 -1.41 -0.05 11.81
C LEU A 34 -1.09 -1.09 10.74
N CYS A 35 0.18 -1.22 10.36
CA CYS A 35 0.64 -2.08 9.28
C CYS A 35 0.00 -1.71 7.94
N GLY A 36 -0.14 -0.40 7.70
CA GLY A 36 -0.84 0.17 6.57
C GLY A 36 -2.35 0.36 6.76
N LEU A 37 -2.95 1.19 5.91
CA LEU A 37 -4.39 1.39 5.86
C LEU A 37 -4.91 0.99 4.48
N GLN A 38 -6.14 0.50 4.44
CA GLN A 38 -6.83 0.26 3.18
C GLN A 38 -7.08 1.60 2.47
N ALA A 39 -6.80 1.66 1.16
CA ALA A 39 -6.75 2.89 0.37
C ALA A 39 -7.29 2.68 -1.06
N GLN A 40 -8.33 1.86 -1.20
CA GLN A 40 -8.97 1.63 -2.50
C GLN A 40 -9.65 2.91 -2.92
N GLU A 41 -10.46 3.46 -2.01
CA GLU A 41 -10.93 4.82 -2.11
C GLU A 41 -9.87 5.78 -1.55
N PRO A 42 -9.41 6.79 -2.31
CA PRO A 42 -8.34 7.69 -1.88
C PRO A 42 -8.60 8.40 -0.55
N GLN A 43 -9.87 8.58 -0.15
CA GLN A 43 -10.24 9.27 1.09
C GLN A 43 -10.22 8.37 2.34
N GLU A 44 -10.27 7.04 2.20
CA GLU A 44 -10.35 6.10 3.34
C GLU A 44 -9.21 6.28 4.36
N PRO A 45 -7.92 6.43 3.94
CA PRO A 45 -6.84 6.62 4.90
C PRO A 45 -6.96 7.92 5.70
N PHE A 46 -7.49 8.99 5.08
CA PHE A 46 -7.69 10.27 5.76
C PHE A 46 -8.72 10.14 6.88
N VAL A 47 -9.88 9.53 6.60
CA VAL A 47 -10.91 9.28 7.62
C VAL A 47 -10.40 8.31 8.69
N GLY A 48 -9.68 7.27 8.28
CA GLY A 48 -9.08 6.29 9.17
C GLY A 48 -8.10 6.91 10.16
N LEU A 49 -7.22 7.82 9.71
CA LEU A 49 -6.24 8.50 10.55
C LEU A 49 -6.89 9.60 11.39
N TRP A 50 -7.84 10.36 10.85
CA TRP A 50 -8.62 11.35 11.60
C TRP A 50 -9.31 10.75 12.83
N SER A 51 -9.86 9.55 12.68
CA SER A 51 -10.54 8.82 13.75
C SER A 51 -9.60 8.32 14.87
N ARG A 52 -8.29 8.23 14.60
CA ARG A 52 -7.29 7.60 15.48
C ARG A 52 -6.30 8.59 16.10
N LEU A 53 -6.05 9.72 15.44
CA LEU A 53 -5.04 10.69 15.86
C LEU A 53 -5.68 11.94 16.40
N ARG A 54 -5.18 12.48 17.52
CA ARG A 54 -5.74 13.67 18.18
C ARG A 54 -5.59 14.94 17.34
N ALA A 55 -4.41 15.14 16.73
CA ALA A 55 -4.07 16.30 15.92
C ALA A 55 -3.81 15.89 14.45
N PHE A 56 -4.77 15.21 13.82
CA PHE A 56 -4.64 14.84 12.41
C PHE A 56 -4.79 16.07 11.50
N ASP A 57 -3.77 16.33 10.69
CA ASP A 57 -3.81 17.29 9.58
C ASP A 57 -3.73 16.53 8.24
N PRO A 58 -4.78 16.60 7.39
CA PRO A 58 -4.76 16.03 6.04
C PRO A 58 -3.57 16.48 5.18
N ALA A 59 -3.09 17.72 5.35
CA ALA A 59 -1.97 18.25 4.56
C ALA A 59 -0.68 17.47 4.81
N VAL A 60 -0.45 17.00 6.04
CA VAL A 60 0.70 16.15 6.39
C VAL A 60 0.65 14.82 5.64
N LEU A 61 -0.52 14.20 5.53
CA LEU A 61 -0.67 12.95 4.78
C LEU A 61 -0.44 13.16 3.27
N SER A 62 -1.01 14.23 2.71
CA SER A 62 -0.80 14.61 1.31
C SER A 62 0.68 14.87 1.01
N ASP A 63 1.38 15.58 1.89
CA ASP A 63 2.81 15.84 1.74
C ASP A 63 3.64 14.55 1.77
N LEU A 64 3.33 13.62 2.68
CA LEU A 64 3.99 12.31 2.73
C LEU A 64 3.78 11.50 1.44
N LEU A 65 2.61 11.60 0.80
CA LEU A 65 2.35 10.98 -0.50
C LEU A 65 3.21 11.62 -1.60
N VAL A 66 3.24 12.95 -1.67
CA VAL A 66 4.01 13.72 -2.67
C VAL A 66 5.50 13.46 -2.53
N ARG A 67 6.00 13.45 -1.29
CA ARG A 67 7.42 13.19 -0.95
C ARG A 67 7.77 11.71 -0.90
N ARG A 68 6.84 10.81 -1.26
CA ARG A 68 7.02 9.35 -1.29
C ARG A 68 7.42 8.74 0.07
N GLY A 69 7.09 9.40 1.17
CA GLY A 69 7.23 8.86 2.54
C GLY A 69 6.16 7.82 2.89
N VAL A 70 5.03 7.86 2.18
CA VAL A 70 4.04 6.78 2.14
C VAL A 70 3.68 6.45 0.69
N VAL A 71 3.33 5.20 0.43
CA VAL A 71 3.08 4.67 -0.92
C VAL A 71 1.71 4.00 -0.95
N ARG A 72 0.96 4.25 -2.02
CA ARG A 72 -0.27 3.51 -2.34
C ARG A 72 0.07 2.41 -3.34
N THR A 73 -0.19 1.15 -2.98
CA THR A 73 0.06 0.01 -3.88
C THR A 73 -0.84 -1.18 -3.57
N HIS A 74 -0.92 -2.13 -4.49
CA HIS A 74 -1.64 -3.37 -4.28
C HIS A 74 -0.87 -4.29 -3.32
N LEU A 75 -1.53 -4.76 -2.26
CA LEU A 75 -0.97 -5.76 -1.33
C LEU A 75 -2.01 -6.81 -0.95
N MET A 76 -2.41 -6.87 0.33
CA MET A 76 -3.25 -7.90 0.91
C MET A 76 -4.53 -8.05 0.09
N ARG A 77 -4.83 -9.28 -0.33
CA ARG A 77 -6.05 -9.61 -1.09
C ARG A 77 -6.20 -8.80 -2.40
N ARG A 78 -5.11 -8.24 -2.95
CA ARG A 78 -5.09 -7.38 -4.16
C ARG A 78 -5.96 -6.12 -4.03
N THR A 79 -6.12 -5.57 -2.83
CA THR A 79 -6.68 -4.22 -2.70
C THR A 79 -5.55 -3.21 -2.53
N VAL A 80 -5.83 -1.95 -2.87
CA VAL A 80 -4.88 -0.86 -2.66
C VAL A 80 -4.77 -0.57 -1.18
N HIS A 81 -3.55 -0.46 -0.70
CA HIS A 81 -3.21 -0.08 0.67
C HIS A 81 -2.20 1.07 0.65
N LEU A 82 -2.25 1.89 1.69
CA LEU A 82 -1.30 2.95 2.00
C LEU A 82 -0.35 2.45 3.10
N LEU A 83 0.95 2.44 2.84
CA LEU A 83 1.99 2.02 3.78
C LEU A 83 3.13 3.04 3.80
N THR A 84 4.02 2.95 4.79
CA THR A 84 5.31 3.63 4.70
C THR A 84 6.12 3.10 3.51
N ALA A 85 7.06 3.88 3.00
CA ALA A 85 7.93 3.44 1.92
C ALA A 85 8.74 2.19 2.31
N GLU A 86 9.22 2.15 3.55
CA GLU A 86 10.02 1.04 4.09
C GLU A 86 9.19 -0.23 4.23
N ASP A 87 7.97 -0.13 4.78
CA ASP A 87 7.06 -1.27 4.87
C ASP A 87 6.64 -1.75 3.49
N THR A 88 6.46 -0.85 2.53
CA THR A 88 6.14 -1.23 1.14
C THR A 88 7.20 -2.16 0.57
N LEU A 89 8.49 -1.83 0.74
CA LEU A 89 9.58 -2.69 0.28
C LEU A 89 9.60 -4.03 1.01
N ALA A 90 9.43 -4.03 2.33
CA ALA A 90 9.41 -5.26 3.11
C ALA A 90 8.21 -6.16 2.78
N TRP A 91 7.03 -5.60 2.55
CA TRP A 91 5.78 -6.34 2.40
C TRP A 91 5.52 -6.77 0.96
N ARG A 92 5.97 -5.97 -0.02
CA ARG A 92 5.71 -6.22 -1.45
C ARG A 92 6.28 -7.57 -1.90
N ALA A 93 7.45 -7.97 -1.41
CA ALA A 93 8.05 -9.27 -1.72
C ALA A 93 7.19 -10.45 -1.22
N ARG A 94 6.60 -10.34 -0.02
CA ARG A 94 5.77 -11.38 0.58
C ARG A 94 4.46 -11.63 -0.17
N HIS A 95 3.98 -10.62 -0.91
CA HIS A 95 2.74 -10.69 -1.68
C HIS A 95 2.98 -10.91 -3.18
N ASP A 96 4.23 -10.92 -3.65
CA ASP A 96 4.55 -10.93 -5.08
C ASP A 96 3.96 -12.13 -5.81
N THR A 97 4.14 -13.34 -5.28
CA THR A 97 3.62 -14.58 -5.88
C THR A 97 2.10 -14.51 -6.05
N MET A 98 1.37 -14.09 -5.01
CA MET A 98 -0.09 -13.97 -5.08
C MET A 98 -0.52 -12.90 -6.10
N LEU A 99 0.17 -11.75 -6.15
CA LEU A 99 -0.14 -10.68 -7.09
C LEU A 99 0.09 -11.14 -8.54
N ARG A 100 1.25 -11.76 -8.81
CA ARG A 100 1.62 -12.28 -10.13
C ARG A 100 0.68 -13.38 -10.60
N GLN A 101 0.41 -14.38 -9.76
CA GLN A 101 -0.49 -15.48 -10.12
C GLN A 101 -1.88 -14.97 -10.48
N ARG A 102 -2.38 -13.95 -9.78
CA ARG A 102 -3.69 -13.37 -10.12
C ARG A 102 -3.67 -12.68 -11.49
N VAL A 103 -2.63 -11.90 -11.79
CA VAL A 103 -2.48 -11.25 -13.11
C VAL A 103 -2.37 -12.30 -14.22
N LEU A 104 -1.48 -13.29 -14.05
CA LEU A 104 -1.27 -14.34 -15.05
C LEU A 104 -2.50 -15.23 -15.24
N GLY A 105 -3.27 -15.49 -14.18
CA GLY A 105 -4.53 -16.21 -14.30
C GLY A 105 -5.58 -15.44 -15.10
N THR A 106 -5.69 -14.11 -14.89
CA THR A 106 -6.65 -13.26 -15.59
C THR A 106 -6.27 -13.00 -17.05
N TYR A 107 -5.00 -12.71 -17.33
CA TYR A 107 -4.51 -12.27 -18.64
C TYR A 107 -3.66 -13.35 -19.35
N ARG A 108 -3.96 -14.62 -19.09
CA ARG A 108 -3.14 -15.76 -19.57
C ARG A 108 -2.96 -15.81 -21.08
N ARG A 109 -3.95 -15.33 -21.84
CA ARG A 109 -3.93 -15.40 -23.32
C ARG A 109 -3.15 -14.23 -23.89
N GLU A 110 -3.37 -13.06 -23.30
CA GLU A 110 -2.76 -11.78 -23.67
C GLU A 110 -1.26 -11.77 -23.35
N LEU A 111 -0.85 -12.46 -22.29
CA LEU A 111 0.55 -12.61 -21.89
C LEU A 111 1.21 -13.89 -22.43
N ALA A 112 0.53 -14.64 -23.30
CA ALA A 112 1.11 -15.86 -23.87
C ALA A 112 2.33 -15.51 -24.74
N GLY A 113 3.49 -16.07 -24.40
CA GLY A 113 4.74 -15.82 -25.13
C GLY A 113 5.48 -14.53 -24.72
N VAL A 114 4.94 -13.76 -23.77
CA VAL A 114 5.64 -12.58 -23.22
C VAL A 114 6.68 -13.04 -22.20
N ASP A 115 7.94 -12.61 -22.38
CA ASP A 115 8.96 -12.72 -21.34
C ASP A 115 8.70 -11.69 -20.24
N LEU A 116 8.31 -12.17 -19.06
CA LEU A 116 7.95 -11.30 -17.94
C LEU A 116 9.15 -10.67 -17.25
N ASP A 117 10.34 -11.25 -17.38
CA ASP A 117 11.57 -10.71 -16.79
C ASP A 117 12.13 -9.61 -17.69
N GLU A 118 12.07 -9.79 -19.02
CA GLU A 118 12.35 -8.75 -20.01
C GLU A 118 11.38 -7.57 -19.84
N LEU A 119 10.07 -7.82 -19.79
CA LEU A 119 9.06 -6.78 -19.57
C LEU A 119 9.29 -6.04 -18.25
N ALA A 120 9.66 -6.75 -17.18
CA ALA A 120 9.95 -6.13 -15.90
C ALA A 120 11.24 -5.29 -15.94
N ALA A 121 12.25 -5.68 -16.74
CA ALA A 121 13.46 -4.90 -16.93
C ALA A 121 13.18 -3.60 -17.72
N ALA A 122 12.48 -3.70 -18.86
CA ALA A 122 12.07 -2.54 -19.65
C ALA A 122 11.19 -1.57 -18.84
N GLY A 123 10.25 -2.10 -18.05
CA GLY A 123 9.43 -1.30 -17.15
C GLY A 123 10.25 -0.55 -16.09
N ARG A 124 11.28 -1.18 -15.52
CA ARG A 124 12.18 -0.53 -14.54
C ARG A 124 13.02 0.56 -15.18
N GLU A 125 13.57 0.31 -16.36
CA GLU A 125 14.36 1.29 -17.10
C GLU A 125 13.53 2.53 -17.45
N MET A 126 12.33 2.34 -18.01
CA MET A 126 11.41 3.42 -18.33
C MET A 126 11.04 4.28 -17.10
N MET A 127 10.89 3.68 -15.92
CA MET A 127 10.52 4.40 -14.70
C MET A 127 11.72 5.02 -13.95
N ALA A 128 12.95 4.83 -14.43
CA ALA A 128 14.17 5.26 -13.73
C ALA A 128 14.36 6.78 -13.72
N ASP A 129 13.72 7.52 -14.62
CA ASP A 129 13.79 8.97 -14.73
C ASP A 129 12.97 9.73 -13.67
N ASN A 130 12.23 9.01 -12.83
CA ASN A 130 11.36 9.54 -11.77
C ASN A 130 10.16 10.37 -12.23
N GLU A 131 9.83 10.37 -13.52
CA GLU A 131 8.67 11.08 -14.05
C GLU A 131 7.36 10.31 -13.79
N PRO A 132 6.34 10.94 -13.18
CA PRO A 132 5.06 10.30 -12.93
C PRO A 132 4.32 10.04 -14.25
N ARG A 133 3.79 8.82 -14.41
CA ARG A 133 3.06 8.39 -15.61
C ARG A 133 1.81 7.63 -15.24
N SER A 134 0.78 7.78 -16.05
CA SER A 134 -0.41 6.94 -16.06
C SER A 134 -0.10 5.56 -16.65
N MET A 135 -0.95 4.57 -16.35
CA MET A 135 -0.84 3.24 -16.96
C MET A 135 -0.91 3.28 -18.50
N ALA A 136 -1.66 4.22 -19.08
CA ALA A 136 -1.78 4.35 -20.53
C ALA A 136 -0.49 4.89 -21.17
N GLU A 137 0.21 5.81 -20.51
CA GLU A 137 1.51 6.30 -20.95
C GLU A 137 2.56 5.20 -20.86
N LEU A 138 2.61 4.48 -19.73
CA LEU A 138 3.52 3.34 -19.55
C LEU A 138 3.31 2.26 -20.64
N ALA A 139 2.05 1.91 -20.93
CA ALA A 139 1.74 0.91 -21.94
C ALA A 139 2.13 1.34 -23.35
N ARG A 140 1.95 2.63 -23.69
CA ARG A 140 2.34 3.16 -25.00
C ARG A 140 3.85 3.15 -25.17
N THR A 141 4.59 3.67 -24.20
CA THR A 141 6.05 3.71 -24.24
C THR A 141 6.66 2.31 -24.31
N LEU A 142 6.11 1.33 -23.59
CA LEU A 142 6.59 -0.06 -23.65
C LEU A 142 6.24 -0.78 -24.95
N ALA A 143 5.20 -0.37 -25.67
CA ALA A 143 4.84 -0.96 -26.96
C ALA A 143 5.72 -0.46 -28.11
N ASP A 144 6.32 0.72 -27.95
CA ASP A 144 7.21 1.35 -28.92
C ASP A 144 8.69 0.93 -28.73
N HIS A 145 8.99 0.18 -27.66
CA HIS A 145 10.31 -0.42 -27.36
C HIS A 145 10.44 -1.82 -27.96
#